data_AF-A0A527W4Y2-F1
#
_entry.id   AF-A0A527W4Y2-F1
#
_cell.length_a   1.000
_cell.length_b   1.000
_cell.length_c   1.000
_cell.angle_alpha   90.00
_cell.angle_beta   90.00
_cell.angle_gamma   90.00
#
_symmetry.space_group_name_H-M   'P 1'
#
loop_
_entity.id
_entity.type
_entity.pdbx_description
1 polymer ?
#
loop_
_entity_poly.entity_id
_entity_poly.type
_entity_poly.pdbx_seq_one_letter_code
_entity_poly.pdbx_strand_id
1 'polypeptide(L)'
;MDLRLPKLASDQKLRRAEALDALDSVLPFDRREFLAEILTDDDIATLRHLAKEGIGENSLRALASDLGYLEAWSLAATGFSLPWPAPEALLIKFVAHHLWDPAKRETDVSHGMPEDVTAALKSAKLLRVDGPHAPNTVRRRLSSWS
;
A
#
# COMPACT_ATOMS: atom_id res chain seq x y z
N MET A 1 -17.61 39.60 -12.77
CA MET A 1 -16.13 39.53 -12.78
C MET A 1 -15.79 38.05 -12.70
N ASP A 2 -15.58 37.42 -13.85
CA ASP A 2 -15.38 35.97 -13.96
C ASP A 2 -14.00 35.59 -13.40
N LEU A 3 -13.98 35.01 -12.20
CA LEU A 3 -12.80 34.32 -11.67
C LEU A 3 -12.72 32.91 -12.29
N ARG A 4 -12.32 32.84 -13.56
CA ARG A 4 -11.89 31.57 -14.19
C ARG A 4 -10.40 31.36 -13.99
N LEU A 5 -10.02 30.77 -12.86
CA LEU A 5 -8.72 30.10 -12.71
C LEU A 5 -8.86 28.76 -11.97
N PRO A 6 -9.07 27.66 -12.71
CA PRO A 6 -8.63 26.32 -12.28
C PRO A 6 -7.76 25.58 -13.33
N LYS A 7 -7.56 26.14 -14.53
CA LYS A 7 -7.02 25.38 -15.68
C LYS A 7 -5.53 25.01 -15.56
N LEU A 8 -4.69 25.90 -15.01
CA LEU A 8 -3.26 25.63 -14.87
C LEU A 8 -2.96 24.50 -13.86
N ALA A 9 -3.71 24.43 -12.76
CA ALA A 9 -3.54 23.37 -11.76
C ALA A 9 -4.01 22.01 -12.30
N SER A 10 -5.10 21.98 -13.09
CA SER A 10 -5.53 20.75 -13.76
C SER A 10 -4.53 20.27 -14.81
N ASP A 11 -3.92 21.19 -15.57
CA ASP A 11 -2.92 20.86 -16.59
C ASP A 11 -1.61 20.36 -15.94
N GLN A 12 -1.24 20.88 -14.77
CA GLN A 12 -0.11 20.36 -13.98
C GLN A 12 -0.39 18.96 -13.42
N LYS A 13 -1.57 18.75 -12.82
CA LYS A 13 -1.99 17.43 -12.34
C LYS A 13 -1.97 16.39 -13.46
N LEU A 14 -2.50 16.73 -14.63
CA LEU A 14 -2.51 15.82 -15.79
C LEU A 14 -1.08 15.45 -16.21
N ARG A 15 -0.17 16.42 -16.34
CA ARG A 15 1.23 16.14 -16.68
C ARG A 15 1.93 15.26 -15.64
N ARG A 16 1.61 15.42 -14.35
CA ARG A 16 2.14 14.56 -13.28
C ARG A 16 1.62 13.14 -13.38
N ALA A 17 0.32 12.97 -13.64
CA ALA A 17 -0.27 11.66 -13.87
C ALA A 17 0.36 10.95 -15.08
N GLU A 18 0.55 11.67 -16.20
CA GLU A 18 1.24 11.16 -17.39
C GLU A 18 2.70 10.79 -17.09
N ALA A 19 3.41 11.60 -16.30
CA ALA A 19 4.79 11.28 -15.91
C ALA A 19 4.88 10.02 -15.04
N LEU A 20 3.85 9.76 -14.22
CA LEU A 20 3.70 8.54 -13.43
C LEU A 20 3.36 7.32 -14.30
N ASP A 21 2.89 7.47 -15.55
CA ASP A 21 2.72 6.32 -16.47
C ASP A 21 4.05 5.64 -16.78
N ALA A 22 5.17 6.37 -16.73
CA ALA A 22 6.50 5.76 -16.84
C ALA A 22 6.84 4.81 -15.67
N LEU A 23 6.03 4.83 -14.60
CA LEU A 23 6.10 3.94 -13.45
C LEU A 23 4.90 2.98 -13.41
N ASP A 24 4.19 2.76 -14.51
CA ASP A 24 3.04 1.83 -14.57
C ASP A 24 3.44 0.39 -14.20
N SER A 25 4.70 0.02 -14.48
CA SER A 25 5.23 -1.26 -14.02
C SER A 25 5.33 -1.31 -12.49
N VAL A 26 5.33 -0.18 -11.78
CA VAL A 26 5.63 -0.07 -10.34
C VAL A 26 4.39 0.30 -9.52
N LEU A 27 3.57 1.23 -10.01
CA LEU A 27 2.45 1.83 -9.28
C LEU A 27 1.10 1.39 -9.87
N PRO A 28 0.13 0.97 -9.03
CA PRO A 28 -1.22 0.68 -9.49
C PRO A 28 -1.87 1.89 -10.19
N PHE A 29 -2.59 1.64 -11.29
CA PHE A 29 -3.22 2.67 -12.13
C PHE A 29 -4.23 3.54 -11.39
N ASP A 30 -4.99 2.93 -10.52
CA ASP A 30 -5.98 3.56 -9.65
C ASP A 30 -5.38 4.56 -8.66
N ARG A 31 -4.05 4.55 -8.41
CA ARG A 31 -3.41 5.50 -7.48
C ARG A 31 -2.74 6.70 -8.14
N ARG A 32 -2.62 6.74 -9.47
CA ARG A 32 -1.84 7.78 -10.16
C ARG A 32 -2.41 9.18 -9.97
N GLU A 33 -3.73 9.33 -10.09
CA GLU A 33 -4.38 10.62 -9.92
C GLU A 33 -4.21 11.17 -8.50
N PHE A 34 -4.32 10.30 -7.50
CA PHE A 34 -4.10 10.65 -6.09
C PHE A 34 -2.64 11.05 -5.83
N LEU A 35 -1.68 10.28 -6.38
CA LEU A 35 -0.26 10.60 -6.23
C LEU A 35 0.12 11.89 -6.95
N ALA A 36 -0.48 12.19 -8.10
CA ALA A 36 -0.26 13.43 -8.83
C ALA A 36 -0.75 14.69 -8.08
N GLU A 37 -1.67 14.53 -7.12
CA GLU A 37 -2.13 15.62 -6.24
C GLU A 37 -1.14 15.92 -5.11
N ILE A 38 -0.42 14.90 -4.62
CA ILE A 38 0.43 15.01 -3.43
C ILE A 38 1.90 15.17 -3.80
N LEU A 39 2.35 14.51 -4.87
CA LEU A 39 3.74 14.54 -5.30
C LEU A 39 4.05 15.78 -6.13
N THR A 40 5.23 16.33 -5.90
CA THR A 40 5.79 17.40 -6.72
C THR A 40 6.39 16.84 -8.01
N ASP A 41 6.69 17.72 -8.96
CA ASP A 41 7.36 17.32 -10.21
C ASP A 41 8.75 16.71 -9.93
N ASP A 42 9.45 17.21 -8.89
CA ASP A 42 10.76 16.72 -8.47
C ASP A 42 10.69 15.34 -7.81
N ASP A 43 9.64 15.05 -7.02
CA ASP A 43 9.39 13.73 -6.47
C ASP A 43 9.20 12.70 -7.58
N ILE A 44 8.40 13.04 -8.59
CA ILE A 44 8.11 12.16 -9.73
C ILE A 44 9.39 11.93 -10.56
N ALA A 45 10.20 12.98 -10.78
CA ALA A 45 11.49 12.83 -11.47
C ALA A 45 12.44 11.90 -10.71
N THR A 46 12.51 12.03 -9.39
CA THR A 46 13.31 11.17 -8.52
C THR A 46 12.85 9.72 -8.57
N LEU A 47 11.54 9.48 -8.45
CA LEU A 47 10.97 8.12 -8.53
C LEU A 47 11.27 7.45 -9.89
N ARG A 48 11.16 8.20 -10.99
CA ARG A 48 11.51 7.70 -12.33
C ARG A 48 12.99 7.37 -12.47
N HIS A 49 13.87 8.18 -11.89
CA HIS A 49 15.30 7.89 -11.87
C HIS A 49 15.60 6.66 -11.00
N LEU A 50 15.04 6.55 -9.80
CA LEU A 50 15.23 5.40 -8.90
C LEU A 50 14.74 4.08 -9.51
N ALA A 51 13.63 4.11 -10.24
CA ALA A 51 13.11 2.93 -10.94
C ALA A 51 14.09 2.44 -12.03
N LYS A 52 14.77 3.36 -12.71
CA LYS A 52 15.68 3.06 -13.83
C LYS A 52 17.12 2.74 -13.39
N GLU A 53 17.68 3.51 -12.46
CA GLU A 53 19.12 3.52 -12.17
C GLU A 53 19.46 3.26 -10.69
N GLY A 54 18.46 3.27 -9.79
CA GLY A 54 18.68 3.20 -8.34
C GLY A 54 18.43 1.81 -7.75
N ILE A 55 17.17 1.55 -7.37
CA ILE A 55 16.77 0.33 -6.64
C ILE A 55 16.18 -0.75 -7.55
N GLY A 56 15.94 -0.40 -8.82
CA GLY A 56 15.29 -1.22 -9.83
C GLY A 56 13.77 -1.29 -9.68
N GLU A 57 13.07 -1.42 -10.81
CA GLU A 57 11.60 -1.43 -10.89
C GLU A 57 10.96 -2.48 -9.97
N ASN A 58 11.55 -3.67 -9.88
CA ASN A 58 11.01 -4.77 -9.06
C ASN A 58 11.00 -4.43 -7.56
N SER A 59 12.07 -3.80 -7.06
CA SER A 59 12.18 -3.41 -5.65
C SER A 59 11.21 -2.28 -5.32
N LEU A 60 11.10 -1.29 -6.20
CA LEU A 60 10.16 -0.18 -6.02
C LEU A 60 8.70 -0.68 -6.05
N ARG A 61 8.38 -1.63 -6.95
CA ARG A 61 7.07 -2.30 -7.00
C ARG A 61 6.79 -3.05 -5.71
N ALA A 62 7.78 -3.78 -5.20
CA ALA A 62 7.64 -4.54 -3.96
C ALA A 62 7.36 -3.62 -2.76
N LEU A 63 8.05 -2.48 -2.67
CA LEU A 63 7.83 -1.46 -1.64
C LEU A 63 6.43 -0.83 -1.75
N ALA A 64 6.04 -0.39 -2.95
CA ALA A 64 4.71 0.19 -3.18
C ALA A 64 3.58 -0.80 -2.86
N SER A 65 3.77 -2.08 -3.20
CA SER A 65 2.85 -3.16 -2.86
C SER A 65 2.74 -3.38 -1.35
N ASP A 66 3.86 -3.36 -0.62
CA ASP A 66 3.86 -3.54 0.83
C ASP A 66 3.18 -2.38 1.55
N LEU A 67 3.53 -1.13 1.21
CA LEU A 67 2.87 0.06 1.76
C LEU A 67 1.37 0.07 1.42
N GLY A 68 1.03 -0.31 0.19
CA GLY A 68 -0.35 -0.40 -0.25
C GLY A 68 -1.17 -1.44 0.51
N TYR A 69 -0.57 -2.58 0.83
CA TYR A 69 -1.19 -3.62 1.65
C TYR A 69 -1.33 -3.17 3.10
N LEU A 70 -0.29 -2.57 3.68
CA LEU A 70 -0.27 -2.11 5.06
C LEU A 70 -1.35 -1.06 5.33
N GLU A 71 -1.50 -0.07 4.43
CA GLU A 71 -2.57 0.94 4.52
C GLU A 71 -3.95 0.29 4.53
N ALA A 72 -4.22 -0.60 3.57
CA ALA A 72 -5.51 -1.27 3.47
C ALA A 72 -5.80 -2.17 4.68
N TRP A 73 -4.78 -2.87 5.18
CA TRP A 73 -4.92 -3.71 6.37
C TRP A 73 -5.15 -2.84 7.62
N SER A 74 -4.45 -1.72 7.77
CA SER A 74 -4.65 -0.80 8.90
C SER A 74 -6.08 -0.29 8.93
N LEU A 75 -6.57 0.21 7.78
CA LEU A 75 -7.94 0.66 7.63
C LEU A 75 -8.95 -0.44 7.96
N ALA A 76 -8.75 -1.65 7.42
CA ALA A 76 -9.66 -2.77 7.67
C ALA A 76 -9.63 -3.24 9.14
N ALA A 77 -8.45 -3.30 9.76
CA ALA A 77 -8.27 -3.86 11.11
C ALA A 77 -8.49 -2.85 12.25
N THR A 78 -8.55 -1.56 11.94
CA THR A 78 -8.62 -0.49 12.96
C THR A 78 -9.60 0.63 12.62
N GLY A 79 -9.99 0.79 11.36
CA GLY A 79 -10.75 1.95 10.88
C GLY A 79 -9.88 3.20 10.61
N PHE A 80 -8.56 3.13 10.82
CA PHE A 80 -7.64 4.26 10.66
C PHE A 80 -6.53 3.97 9.64
N SER A 81 -6.11 5.02 8.93
CA SER A 81 -4.93 4.98 8.04
C SER A 81 -3.67 4.56 8.78
N LEU A 82 -2.69 4.05 8.03
CA LEU A 82 -1.43 3.56 8.57
C LEU A 82 -0.69 4.66 9.34
N PRO A 83 -0.51 4.54 10.66
CA PRO A 83 0.19 5.57 11.44
C PRO A 83 1.70 5.52 11.21
N TRP A 84 2.33 6.70 11.32
CA TRP A 84 3.78 6.84 11.43
C TRP A 84 4.16 7.69 12.66
N PRO A 85 5.01 7.19 13.58
CA PRO A 85 5.57 5.84 13.63
C PRO A 85 4.52 4.77 13.96
N ALA A 86 4.81 3.51 13.61
CA ALA A 86 3.94 2.37 13.94
C ALA A 86 3.90 2.11 15.46
N PRO A 87 2.73 2.11 16.11
CA PRO A 87 2.62 1.68 17.50
C PRO A 87 2.99 0.20 17.65
N GLU A 88 3.76 -0.15 18.68
CA GLU A 88 4.19 -1.54 18.92
C GLU A 88 3.01 -2.52 18.97
N ALA A 89 1.93 -2.16 19.67
CA ALA A 89 0.72 -2.97 19.76
C ALA A 89 0.12 -3.28 18.37
N LEU A 90 0.23 -2.35 17.42
CA LEU A 90 -0.29 -2.53 16.08
C LEU A 90 0.62 -3.44 15.24
N LEU A 91 1.94 -3.39 15.43
CA LEU A 91 2.88 -4.34 14.83
C LEU A 91 2.62 -5.76 15.32
N ILE A 92 2.38 -5.95 16.62
CA ILE A 92 2.04 -7.26 17.19
C ILE A 92 0.69 -7.76 16.67
N LYS A 93 -0.31 -6.88 16.52
CA LYS A 93 -1.59 -7.20 15.88
C LYS A 93 -1.39 -7.68 14.44
N PHE A 94 -0.53 -7.00 13.67
CA PHE A 94 -0.18 -7.41 12.31
C PHE A 94 0.39 -8.83 12.29
N VAL A 95 1.35 -9.13 13.17
CA VAL A 95 1.94 -10.46 13.28
C VAL A 95 0.86 -11.51 13.60
N ALA A 96 0.02 -11.26 14.60
CA ALA A 96 -1.05 -12.19 15.00
C ALA A 96 -2.06 -12.46 13.86
N HIS A 97 -2.40 -11.43 13.07
CA HIS A 97 -3.31 -11.61 11.94
C HIS A 97 -2.71 -12.45 10.81
N HIS A 98 -1.39 -12.55 10.69
CA HIS A 98 -0.74 -13.13 9.50
C HIS A 98 0.09 -14.40 9.75
N LEU A 99 0.60 -14.64 10.96
CA LEU A 99 1.44 -15.80 11.32
C LEU A 99 0.72 -16.80 12.22
N TRP A 100 -0.55 -17.07 11.95
CA TRP A 100 -1.40 -17.97 12.73
C TRP A 100 -1.33 -19.42 12.22
N ASP A 101 -1.80 -20.36 13.04
CA ASP A 101 -1.81 -21.80 12.76
C ASP A 101 -3.13 -22.26 12.12
N PRO A 102 -3.11 -22.79 10.88
CA PRO A 102 -4.29 -23.33 10.21
C PRO A 102 -5.08 -24.35 11.03
N ALA A 103 -4.40 -25.30 11.68
CA ALA A 103 -5.04 -26.37 12.42
C ALA A 103 -5.78 -25.83 13.65
N LYS A 104 -5.19 -24.84 14.34
CA LYS A 104 -5.84 -24.18 15.47
C LYS A 104 -7.10 -23.43 15.05
N ARG A 105 -7.09 -22.80 13.88
CA ARG A 105 -8.26 -22.03 13.40
C ARG A 105 -9.49 -22.88 13.09
N GLU A 106 -9.32 -24.17 12.80
CA GLU A 106 -10.43 -25.10 12.62
C GLU A 106 -11.34 -25.19 13.85
N THR A 107 -10.80 -24.92 15.04
CA THR A 107 -11.54 -24.97 16.31
C THR A 107 -11.67 -23.61 17.01
N ASP A 108 -10.86 -22.63 16.60
CA ASP A 108 -10.88 -21.25 17.09
C ASP A 108 -10.91 -20.29 15.90
N VAL A 109 -12.11 -19.90 15.48
CA VAL A 109 -12.34 -19.00 14.33
C VAL A 109 -11.68 -17.62 14.50
N SER A 110 -11.37 -17.24 15.74
CA SER A 110 -10.70 -15.99 16.07
C SER A 110 -9.17 -16.08 15.95
N HIS A 111 -8.62 -17.28 15.72
CA HIS A 111 -7.20 -17.49 15.57
C HIS A 111 -6.70 -16.97 14.22
N GLY A 112 -6.09 -15.78 14.24
CA GLY A 112 -5.53 -15.14 13.05
C GLY A 112 -6.31 -13.89 12.64
N MET A 113 -6.34 -13.59 11.34
CA MET A 113 -7.05 -12.42 10.83
C MET A 113 -8.57 -12.59 10.97
N PRO A 114 -9.30 -11.61 11.53
CA PRO A 114 -10.76 -11.62 11.53
C PRO A 114 -11.36 -11.73 10.10
N GLU A 115 -12.56 -12.31 9.99
CA GLU A 115 -13.21 -12.57 8.69
C GLU A 115 -13.60 -11.29 7.95
N ASP A 116 -14.04 -10.26 8.66
CA ASP A 116 -14.35 -8.94 8.12
C ASP A 116 -13.11 -8.25 7.53
N VAL A 117 -11.98 -8.31 8.24
CA VAL A 117 -10.70 -7.80 7.74
C VAL A 117 -10.25 -8.58 6.50
N THR A 118 -10.41 -9.92 6.51
CA THR A 118 -10.10 -10.79 5.38
C THR A 118 -10.97 -10.43 4.16
N ALA A 119 -12.27 -10.28 4.36
CA ALA A 119 -13.24 -9.95 3.32
C ALA A 119 -12.93 -8.57 2.70
N ALA A 120 -12.62 -7.57 3.52
CA ALA A 120 -12.23 -6.24 3.04
C ALA A 120 -10.99 -6.29 2.15
N LEU A 121 -9.93 -7.00 2.59
CA LEU A 121 -8.69 -7.11 1.81
C LEU A 121 -8.86 -7.93 0.51
N LYS A 122 -9.70 -8.97 0.53
CA LYS A 122 -10.04 -9.74 -0.68
C LYS A 122 -10.87 -8.92 -1.67
N SER A 123 -11.84 -8.14 -1.18
CA SER A 123 -12.64 -7.23 -2.01
C SER A 123 -11.77 -6.18 -2.70
N ALA A 124 -10.77 -5.66 -1.97
CA ALA A 124 -9.74 -4.77 -2.52
C ALA A 124 -8.71 -5.47 -3.42
N LYS A 125 -8.79 -6.80 -3.61
CA LYS A 125 -7.84 -7.62 -4.38
C LYS A 125 -6.40 -7.58 -3.85
N LEU A 126 -6.21 -7.25 -2.58
CA LEU A 126 -4.92 -7.14 -1.91
C LEU A 126 -4.52 -8.41 -1.13
N LEU A 127 -5.49 -9.29 -0.86
CA LEU A 127 -5.28 -10.60 -0.24
C LEU A 127 -5.70 -11.72 -1.19
N ARG A 128 -4.76 -12.60 -1.54
CA ARG A 128 -4.99 -13.75 -2.43
C ARG A 128 -4.91 -15.10 -1.74
N VAL A 129 -4.30 -15.17 -0.56
CA VAL A 129 -4.09 -16.41 0.18
C VAL A 129 -5.24 -16.59 1.18
N ASP A 130 -5.70 -17.84 1.32
CA ASP A 130 -6.73 -18.22 2.29
C ASP A 130 -6.14 -18.58 3.67
N GLY A 131 -4.82 -18.74 3.75
CA GLY A 131 -4.09 -19.14 4.95
C GLY A 131 -3.12 -18.06 5.47
N PRO A 132 -2.28 -18.43 6.48
CA PRO A 132 -1.27 -17.53 6.99
C PRO A 132 -0.26 -17.14 5.91
N HIS A 133 0.38 -16.00 6.11
CA HIS A 133 1.47 -15.57 5.26
C HIS A 133 2.74 -16.34 5.58
N ALA A 134 3.61 -16.47 4.58
CA ALA A 134 4.98 -16.89 4.82
C ALA A 134 5.69 -15.90 5.78
N PRO A 135 6.50 -16.37 6.74
CA PRO A 135 7.23 -15.50 7.67
C PRO A 135 8.07 -14.42 6.97
N ASN A 136 8.68 -14.74 5.83
CA ASN A 136 9.45 -13.78 5.04
C ASN A 136 8.59 -12.63 4.49
N THR A 137 7.33 -12.91 4.13
CA THR A 137 6.40 -11.86 3.67
C THR A 137 6.04 -10.92 4.80
N VAL A 138 5.79 -11.45 6.00
CA VAL A 138 5.48 -10.64 7.19
C VAL A 138 6.69 -9.79 7.59
N ARG A 139 7.89 -10.39 7.63
CA ARG A 139 9.13 -9.65 7.93
C ARG A 139 9.37 -8.51 6.93
N ARG A 140 9.23 -8.77 5.63
CA ARG A 140 9.43 -7.76 4.58
C ARG A 140 8.47 -6.57 4.73
N ARG A 141 7.19 -6.83 5.04
CA ARG A 141 6.20 -5.77 5.29
C ARG A 141 6.49 -4.98 6.55
N LEU A 142 6.87 -5.65 7.65
CA LEU A 142 7.27 -4.95 8.88
C LEU A 142 8.47 -4.03 8.63
N SER A 143 9.46 -4.46 7.86
CA SER A 143 10.59 -3.62 7.45
C SER A 143 10.21 -2.44 6.54
N SER A 144 9.05 -2.48 5.89
CA SER A 144 8.53 -1.35 5.10
C SER A 144 7.75 -0.35 5.96
N TRP A 145 7.47 -0.68 7.22
CA TRP A 145 6.71 0.15 8.17
C TRP A 145 7.57 0.74 9.30
N SER A 146 8.78 0.21 9.51
CA SER A 146 9.75 0.69 10.50
C SER A 146 10.79 1.59 9.88
#